data_AF-A0A977NMV1-F1
#
_entry.id   AF-A0A977NMV1-F1
#
_cell.length_a   1.000
_cell.length_b   1.000
_cell.length_c   1.000
_cell.angle_alpha   90.00
_cell.angle_beta   90.00
_cell.angle_gamma   90.00
#
_symmetry.space_group_name_H-M   'P 1'
#
loop_
_entity.id
_entity.type
_entity.pdbx_description
1 polymer ?
#
loop_
_entity_poly.entity_id
_entity_poly.type
_entity_poly.pdbx_seq_one_letter_code
_entity_poly.pdbx_strand_id
1 'polypeptide(L)'
;MMNRRIIYVIPIAAVVIAASLFFAASMAGMNNSQVSGASTAGCLPADTDSLANAKFEVRKPAESSLPAGYRLEAVDDATFVVSLYYSDREICKPGEISSELANGTLVIQEGYNPDLTDEQKMADDNAKGVFNATNGEVQPQVIDINGHKGVVIPAHMGKDRIMLDGKVIHEEPIQMPAAVMLFNADEKIQYYITAHRSTDELVQIAKSIP
;
A
#
# COMPACT_ATOMS: atom_id res chain seq x y z
N MET A 1 -48.20 -40.94 3.13
CA MET A 1 -47.38 -39.93 3.84
C MET A 1 -46.72 -39.05 2.78
N MET A 2 -46.89 -37.73 2.89
CA MET A 2 -46.64 -36.74 1.83
C MET A 2 -45.16 -36.45 1.59
N ASN A 3 -44.78 -36.44 0.31
CA ASN A 3 -43.59 -35.78 -0.22
C ASN A 3 -43.58 -34.28 0.15
N ARG A 4 -42.46 -33.79 0.66
CA ARG A 4 -42.13 -32.36 0.65
C ARG A 4 -40.71 -32.18 0.11
N ARG A 5 -40.64 -31.76 -1.16
CA ARG A 5 -39.44 -31.17 -1.76
C ARG A 5 -39.26 -29.78 -1.13
N ILE A 6 -38.13 -29.55 -0.49
CA ILE A 6 -37.72 -28.20 -0.06
C ILE A 6 -36.83 -27.66 -1.17
N ILE A 7 -37.34 -26.64 -1.87
CA ILE A 7 -36.58 -25.81 -2.79
C ILE A 7 -35.93 -24.73 -1.92
N TYR A 8 -34.60 -24.79 -1.76
CA TYR A 8 -33.85 -23.66 -1.22
C TYR A 8 -33.52 -22.71 -2.37
N VAL A 9 -34.27 -21.62 -2.42
CA VAL A 9 -33.93 -20.43 -3.19
C VAL A 9 -32.64 -19.88 -2.60
N ILE A 10 -31.54 -19.99 -3.34
CA ILE A 10 -30.25 -19.39 -2.98
C ILE A 10 -30.35 -17.89 -3.27
N PRO A 11 -30.26 -16.99 -2.27
CA PRO A 11 -29.93 -15.61 -2.57
C PRO A 11 -28.44 -15.54 -2.89
N ILE A 12 -28.17 -15.40 -4.18
CA ILE A 12 -26.93 -14.93 -4.76
C ILE A 12 -26.61 -13.57 -4.14
N ALA A 13 -25.58 -13.49 -3.29
CA ALA A 13 -24.74 -12.31 -2.96
C ALA A 13 -24.21 -12.37 -1.52
N ALA A 14 -23.18 -13.17 -1.26
CA ALA A 14 -22.37 -13.03 -0.04
C ALA A 14 -20.98 -13.69 -0.16
N VAL A 15 -20.38 -13.69 -1.36
CA VAL A 15 -19.04 -14.26 -1.59
C VAL A 15 -18.18 -13.30 -2.41
N VAL A 16 -18.11 -12.01 -2.04
CA VAL A 16 -17.05 -11.11 -2.56
C VAL A 16 -16.82 -9.93 -1.60
N ILE A 17 -16.52 -10.16 -0.31
CA ILE A 17 -15.90 -9.12 0.53
C ILE A 17 -14.97 -9.81 1.54
N ALA A 18 -13.95 -10.50 1.05
CA ALA A 18 -12.93 -11.10 1.92
C ALA A 18 -11.48 -10.88 1.44
N ALA A 19 -11.27 -10.28 0.26
CA ALA A 19 -9.92 -10.03 -0.26
C ALA A 19 -9.47 -8.56 -0.12
N SER A 20 -10.39 -7.61 0.07
CA SER A 20 -10.07 -6.18 0.17
C SER A 20 -9.65 -5.70 1.57
N LEU A 21 -9.67 -6.59 2.58
CA LEU A 21 -9.17 -6.28 3.92
C LEU A 21 -7.69 -6.58 4.13
N PHE A 22 -7.00 -7.19 3.16
CA PHE A 22 -5.58 -7.54 3.33
C PHE A 22 -4.62 -6.34 3.27
N PHE A 23 -5.01 -5.22 2.66
CA PHE A 23 -4.17 -4.01 2.65
C PHE A 23 -4.46 -3.03 3.79
N ALA A 24 -5.64 -3.10 4.41
CA ALA A 24 -5.95 -2.31 5.61
C ALA A 24 -5.54 -3.02 6.91
N ALA A 25 -5.39 -4.34 6.90
CA ALA A 25 -5.02 -5.13 8.09
C ALA A 25 -3.50 -5.28 8.30
N SER A 26 -2.65 -4.98 7.31
CA SER A 26 -1.19 -5.06 7.46
C SER A 26 -0.56 -3.86 8.20
N MET A 27 -1.32 -2.79 8.46
CA MET A 27 -0.85 -1.66 9.29
C MET A 27 -1.31 -1.74 10.75
N ALA A 28 -2.11 -2.75 11.12
CA ALA A 28 -2.64 -2.91 12.47
C ALA A 28 -2.34 -4.32 12.99
N GLY A 29 -1.08 -4.58 13.34
CA GLY A 29 -0.73 -5.73 14.17
C GLY A 29 0.55 -6.45 13.80
N MET A 30 1.70 -5.89 14.18
CA MET A 30 2.87 -6.70 14.56
C MET A 30 3.52 -6.12 15.82
N ASN A 31 2.75 -6.12 16.92
CA ASN A 31 3.33 -6.02 18.25
C ASN A 31 3.79 -7.42 18.66
N ASN A 32 4.98 -7.83 18.20
CA ASN A 32 5.62 -9.05 18.67
C ASN A 32 6.85 -8.67 19.50
N SER A 33 6.62 -8.67 20.81
CA SER A 33 7.64 -8.76 21.84
C SER A 33 8.50 -10.01 21.62
N GLN A 34 9.58 -9.92 20.86
CA GLN A 34 10.71 -10.84 20.95
C GLN A 34 11.97 -10.05 21.26
N VAL A 35 12.25 -9.95 22.55
CA VAL A 35 13.59 -9.64 23.06
C VAL A 35 14.46 -10.84 22.76
N SER A 36 15.29 -10.75 21.73
CA SER A 36 16.49 -11.58 21.61
C SER A 36 17.66 -10.66 21.28
N GLY A 37 18.65 -10.65 22.16
CA GLY A 37 19.86 -9.85 21.96
C GLY A 37 20.76 -10.52 20.93
N ALA A 38 21.07 -9.82 19.85
CA ALA A 38 22.30 -10.01 19.07
C ALA A 38 22.60 -8.80 18.18
N SER A 39 23.83 -8.30 18.36
CA SER A 39 24.72 -7.54 17.46
C SER A 39 24.27 -6.22 16.82
N THR A 40 25.17 -5.23 16.92
CA THR A 40 25.36 -4.05 16.06
C THR A 40 24.34 -3.91 14.93
N ALA A 41 23.50 -2.88 15.04
CA ALA A 41 22.50 -2.49 14.06
C ALA A 41 23.10 -2.32 12.66
N GLY A 42 23.11 -3.39 11.86
CA GLY A 42 23.40 -3.31 10.43
C GLY A 42 22.31 -2.48 9.75
N CYS A 43 22.70 -1.60 8.84
CA CYS A 43 21.76 -0.89 7.99
C CYS A 43 21.09 -1.92 7.06
N LEU A 44 19.78 -1.78 6.78
CA LEU A 44 19.13 -2.59 5.75
C LEU A 44 19.85 -2.38 4.40
N PRO A 45 19.86 -3.37 3.50
CA PRO A 45 20.45 -3.19 2.20
C PRO A 45 19.71 -2.09 1.43
N ALA A 46 20.47 -1.23 0.76
CA ALA A 46 19.98 -0.26 -0.23
C ALA A 46 20.01 -0.85 -1.65
N ASP A 47 20.03 -2.18 -1.76
CA ASP A 47 20.02 -2.93 -3.01
C ASP A 47 18.82 -3.86 -3.09
N THR A 48 18.43 -4.15 -4.33
CA THR A 48 17.38 -5.12 -4.67
C THR A 48 17.96 -6.47 -5.08
N ASP A 49 19.29 -6.56 -5.16
CA ASP A 49 20.02 -7.73 -5.67
C ASP A 49 19.97 -8.90 -4.68
N SER A 50 19.70 -8.59 -3.40
CA SER A 50 19.56 -9.55 -2.31
C SER A 50 18.14 -10.13 -2.16
N LEU A 51 17.17 -9.72 -3.00
CA LEU A 51 15.74 -10.11 -2.94
C LEU A 51 15.44 -11.50 -3.54
N ALA A 52 16.24 -12.50 -3.22
CA ALA A 52 16.12 -13.85 -3.78
C ALA A 52 14.77 -14.55 -3.46
N ASN A 53 13.97 -14.02 -2.53
CA ASN A 53 12.71 -14.62 -2.09
C ASN A 53 11.45 -13.92 -2.63
N ALA A 54 11.59 -12.80 -3.35
CA ALA A 54 10.46 -12.13 -3.96
C ALA A 54 9.84 -13.00 -5.06
N LYS A 55 8.50 -13.07 -5.12
CA LYS A 55 7.77 -13.83 -6.16
C LYS A 55 7.70 -13.10 -7.50
N PHE A 56 8.27 -11.91 -7.59
CA PHE A 56 8.18 -10.98 -8.69
C PHE A 56 9.50 -10.22 -8.82
N GLU A 57 9.73 -9.68 -10.02
CA GLU A 57 10.86 -8.80 -10.28
C GLU A 57 10.57 -7.41 -9.71
N VAL A 58 11.38 -6.96 -8.74
CA VAL A 58 11.17 -5.65 -8.12
C VAL A 58 11.68 -4.54 -9.02
N ARG A 59 10.78 -3.63 -9.39
CA ARG A 59 11.10 -2.54 -10.32
C ARG A 59 11.31 -1.23 -9.58
N LYS A 60 12.30 -0.48 -10.06
CA LYS A 60 12.67 0.84 -9.51
C LYS A 60 12.23 1.94 -10.47
N PRO A 61 11.73 3.09 -9.98
CA PRO A 61 11.52 4.26 -10.82
C PRO A 61 12.85 4.71 -11.43
N ALA A 62 12.79 5.38 -12.58
CA ALA A 62 13.96 6.01 -13.15
C ALA A 62 14.52 7.07 -12.19
N GLU A 63 15.84 7.11 -11.98
CA GLU A 63 16.46 8.09 -11.06
C GLU A 63 16.09 9.54 -11.38
N SER A 64 15.87 9.86 -12.66
CA SER A 64 15.48 11.19 -13.11
C SER A 64 14.06 11.61 -12.72
N SER A 65 13.19 10.68 -12.30
CA SER A 65 11.83 11.00 -11.84
C SER A 65 11.76 11.25 -10.33
N LEU A 66 12.82 10.90 -9.59
CA LEU A 66 12.88 11.10 -8.15
C LEU A 66 13.10 12.57 -7.79
N PRO A 67 12.63 13.02 -6.60
CA PRO A 67 12.96 14.33 -6.09
C PRO A 67 14.48 14.55 -6.03
N ALA A 68 14.92 15.79 -6.22
CA ALA A 68 16.34 16.11 -6.22
C ALA A 68 17.03 15.60 -4.94
N GLY A 69 18.12 14.84 -5.12
CA GLY A 69 18.90 14.26 -4.02
C GLY A 69 18.37 12.93 -3.49
N TYR A 70 17.17 12.49 -3.87
CA TYR A 70 16.63 11.20 -3.42
C TYR A 70 17.36 10.04 -4.09
N ARG A 71 17.67 9.02 -3.30
CA ARG A 71 18.17 7.72 -3.76
C ARG A 71 17.54 6.60 -2.93
N LEU A 72 17.67 5.36 -3.38
CA LEU A 72 17.25 4.20 -2.60
C LEU A 72 18.17 4.08 -1.37
N GLU A 73 17.57 4.06 -0.18
CA GLU A 73 18.29 4.08 1.09
C GLU A 73 18.02 2.82 1.92
N ALA A 74 16.86 2.19 1.73
CA ALA A 74 16.55 0.91 2.36
C ALA A 74 15.56 0.09 1.52
N VAL A 75 15.70 -1.23 1.62
CA VAL A 75 14.76 -2.22 1.11
C VAL A 75 14.30 -3.10 2.26
N ASP A 76 12.99 -3.20 2.44
CA ASP A 76 12.35 -4.13 3.39
C ASP A 76 11.58 -5.20 2.61
N ASP A 77 11.93 -6.47 2.83
CA ASP A 77 11.42 -7.63 2.09
C ASP A 77 10.56 -8.50 3.01
N ALA A 78 9.28 -8.62 2.64
CA ALA A 78 8.43 -9.70 3.07
C ALA A 78 8.07 -10.57 1.85
N THR A 79 7.81 -11.87 2.06
CA THR A 79 7.57 -12.87 0.99
C THR A 79 6.61 -12.45 -0.14
N PHE A 80 5.67 -11.54 0.14
CA PHE A 80 4.66 -11.08 -0.82
C PHE A 80 4.70 -9.57 -1.10
N VAL A 81 5.54 -8.82 -0.40
CA VAL A 81 5.61 -7.35 -0.49
C VAL A 81 7.04 -6.90 -0.29
N VAL A 82 7.54 -6.07 -1.20
CA VAL A 82 8.81 -5.38 -1.07
C VAL A 82 8.53 -3.89 -0.91
N SER A 83 9.13 -3.25 0.10
CA SER A 83 9.06 -1.81 0.33
C SER A 83 10.41 -1.17 0.04
N LEU A 84 10.42 -0.19 -0.85
CA LEU A 84 11.58 0.60 -1.25
C LEU A 84 11.47 1.99 -0.64
N TYR A 85 12.47 2.40 0.13
CA TYR A 85 12.52 3.68 0.82
C TYR A 85 13.51 4.61 0.12
N TYR A 86 13.00 5.69 -0.47
CA TYR A 86 13.78 6.70 -1.16
C TYR A 86 13.87 7.98 -0.33
N SER A 87 15.09 8.47 -0.11
CA SER A 87 15.33 9.67 0.69
C SER A 87 16.61 10.40 0.25
N ASP A 88 16.75 11.65 0.68
CA ASP A 88 17.96 12.47 0.52
C ASP A 88 18.96 12.32 1.69
N ARG A 89 18.64 11.44 2.64
CA ARG A 89 19.44 11.10 3.81
C ARG A 89 19.50 9.59 4.01
N GLU A 90 20.49 9.15 4.76
CA GLU A 90 20.70 7.74 5.08
C GLU A 90 19.56 7.17 5.95
N ILE A 91 19.06 5.98 5.59
CA ILE A 91 18.07 5.21 6.36
C ILE A 91 18.68 3.86 6.74
N CYS A 92 19.18 3.75 7.96
CA CYS A 92 19.77 2.48 8.41
C CYS A 92 18.72 1.46 8.89
N LYS A 93 17.63 1.91 9.48
CA LYS A 93 16.52 1.05 9.89
C LYS A 93 15.24 1.80 9.60
N PRO A 94 14.56 1.50 8.48
CA PRO A 94 13.26 2.11 8.27
C PRO A 94 12.40 1.79 9.50
N GLY A 95 11.83 2.83 10.09
CA GLY A 95 10.81 2.66 11.11
C GLY A 95 9.52 2.09 10.50
N GLU A 96 8.40 2.26 11.19
CA GLU A 96 7.11 2.08 10.56
C GLU A 96 6.96 3.04 9.36
N ILE A 97 6.19 2.63 8.34
CA ILE A 97 5.95 3.45 7.14
C ILE A 97 5.48 4.87 7.51
N SER A 98 4.60 4.98 8.52
CA SER A 98 4.13 6.25 9.07
C SER A 98 5.26 7.16 9.55
N SER A 99 6.24 6.60 10.27
CA SER A 99 7.43 7.30 10.75
C SER A 99 8.31 7.77 9.58
N GLU A 100 8.53 6.90 8.59
CA GLU A 100 9.35 7.26 7.43
C GLU A 100 8.72 8.36 6.59
N LEU A 101 7.40 8.28 6.37
CA LEU A 101 6.64 9.32 5.72
C LEU A 101 6.74 10.66 6.46
N ALA A 102 6.60 10.67 7.78
CA ALA A 102 6.74 11.88 8.59
C ALA A 102 8.13 12.51 8.48
N ASN A 103 9.16 11.70 8.26
CA ASN A 103 10.51 12.19 8.00
C ASN A 103 10.71 12.61 6.53
N GLY A 104 9.70 12.54 5.66
CA GLY A 104 9.78 12.98 4.27
C GLY A 104 10.31 11.91 3.30
N THR A 105 10.38 10.65 3.72
CA THR A 105 10.76 9.54 2.84
C THR A 105 9.66 9.29 1.81
N LEU A 106 10.05 8.99 0.56
CA LEU A 106 9.17 8.43 -0.46
C LEU A 106 9.18 6.91 -0.30
N VAL A 107 8.00 6.31 -0.16
CA VAL A 107 7.88 4.86 -0.04
C VAL A 107 7.18 4.30 -1.27
N ILE A 108 7.79 3.30 -1.89
CA ILE A 108 7.20 2.51 -2.97
C ILE A 108 7.06 1.09 -2.46
N GLN A 109 5.84 0.60 -2.34
CA GLN A 109 5.57 -0.80 -2.04
C GLN A 109 5.13 -1.51 -3.30
N GLU A 110 5.73 -2.65 -3.56
CA GLU A 110 5.36 -3.55 -4.64
C GLU A 110 4.89 -4.87 -4.01
N GLY A 111 3.71 -5.34 -4.38
CA GLY A 111 3.11 -6.51 -3.75
C GLY A 111 2.51 -7.49 -4.75
N TYR A 112 2.75 -8.78 -4.52
CA TYR A 112 2.13 -9.84 -5.30
C TYR A 112 0.72 -10.13 -4.81
N ASN A 113 -0.25 -10.02 -5.71
CA ASN A 113 -1.66 -10.28 -5.47
C ASN A 113 -2.21 -11.28 -6.51
N PRO A 114 -2.26 -12.59 -6.19
CA PRO A 114 -2.68 -13.62 -7.15
C PRO A 114 -4.14 -13.47 -7.60
N ASP A 115 -4.97 -12.77 -6.82
CA ASP A 115 -6.39 -12.56 -7.10
C ASP A 115 -6.65 -11.34 -8.01
N LEU A 116 -5.60 -10.58 -8.33
CA LEU A 116 -5.67 -9.42 -9.19
C LEU A 116 -5.91 -9.86 -10.64
N THR A 117 -7.16 -9.79 -11.09
CA THR A 117 -7.61 -10.29 -12.39
C THR A 117 -8.26 -9.23 -13.27
N ASP A 118 -8.71 -8.12 -12.68
CA ASP A 118 -9.34 -7.00 -13.38
C ASP A 118 -8.85 -5.69 -12.75
N GLU A 119 -7.93 -5.02 -13.44
CA GLU A 119 -7.32 -3.78 -12.96
C GLU A 119 -8.34 -2.64 -12.83
N GLN A 120 -9.30 -2.56 -13.76
CA GLN A 120 -10.32 -1.51 -13.75
C GLN A 120 -11.23 -1.69 -12.55
N LYS A 121 -11.71 -2.91 -12.31
CA LYS A 121 -12.52 -3.23 -11.14
C LYS A 121 -11.76 -2.94 -9.84
N MET A 122 -10.48 -3.31 -9.77
CA MET A 122 -9.65 -3.04 -8.59
C MET A 122 -9.49 -1.53 -8.34
N ALA A 123 -9.28 -0.75 -9.40
CA ALA A 123 -9.20 0.70 -9.30
C ALA A 123 -10.53 1.32 -8.83
N ASP A 124 -11.65 0.91 -9.42
CA ASP A 124 -12.98 1.40 -9.05
C ASP A 124 -13.33 1.05 -7.59
N ASP A 125 -13.06 -0.19 -7.17
CA ASP A 125 -13.31 -0.65 -5.80
C ASP A 125 -12.45 0.10 -4.77
N ASN A 126 -11.17 0.35 -5.07
CA ASN A 126 -10.29 1.12 -4.20
C ASN A 126 -10.70 2.60 -4.12
N ALA A 127 -11.03 3.23 -5.25
CA ALA A 127 -11.53 4.60 -5.27
C ALA A 127 -12.83 4.73 -4.45
N LYS A 128 -13.78 3.81 -4.65
CA LYS A 128 -15.01 3.76 -3.85
C LYS A 128 -14.73 3.51 -2.36
N GLY A 129 -13.78 2.62 -2.04
CA GLY A 129 -13.37 2.32 -0.68
C GLY A 129 -12.84 3.55 0.05
N VAL A 130 -11.91 4.29 -0.57
CA VAL A 130 -11.33 5.52 -0.03
C VAL A 130 -12.39 6.62 0.12
N PHE A 131 -13.24 6.82 -0.89
CA PHE A 131 -14.34 7.77 -0.81
C PHE A 131 -15.26 7.47 0.39
N ASN A 132 -15.65 6.21 0.56
CA ASN A 132 -16.52 5.80 1.67
C ASN A 132 -15.82 5.92 3.03
N ALA A 133 -14.56 5.50 3.14
CA ALA A 133 -13.79 5.57 4.38
C ALA A 133 -13.57 7.00 4.87
N THR A 134 -13.56 7.96 3.95
CA THR A 134 -13.40 9.39 4.23
C THR A 134 -14.74 10.14 4.25
N ASN A 135 -15.88 9.43 4.24
CA ASN A 135 -17.22 10.04 4.16
C ASN A 135 -17.39 11.04 3.01
N GLY A 136 -16.68 10.82 1.90
CA GLY A 136 -16.70 11.67 0.71
C GLY A 136 -15.84 12.94 0.80
N GLU A 137 -15.06 13.13 1.88
CA GLU A 137 -14.15 14.26 2.00
C GLU A 137 -12.99 14.18 1.01
N VAL A 138 -12.56 12.96 0.66
CA VAL A 138 -11.53 12.71 -0.34
C VAL A 138 -12.18 12.24 -1.63
N GLN A 139 -11.75 12.84 -2.75
CA GLN A 139 -12.16 12.48 -4.09
C GLN A 139 -11.03 11.72 -4.78
N PRO A 140 -10.89 10.40 -4.57
CA PRO A 140 -9.91 9.60 -5.28
C PRO A 140 -10.26 9.56 -6.77
N GLN A 141 -9.24 9.51 -7.62
CA GLN A 141 -9.40 9.54 -9.08
C GLN A 141 -8.84 8.27 -9.69
N VAL A 142 -9.65 7.58 -10.48
CA VAL A 142 -9.17 6.46 -11.29
C VAL A 142 -8.34 7.01 -12.43
N ILE A 143 -7.16 6.42 -12.63
CA ILE A 143 -6.15 6.86 -13.59
C ILE A 143 -5.67 5.68 -14.45
N ASP A 144 -4.99 6.04 -15.54
CA ASP A 144 -4.29 5.12 -16.42
C ASP A 144 -2.82 5.55 -16.49
N ILE A 145 -1.91 4.63 -16.16
CA ILE A 145 -0.46 4.84 -16.23
C ILE A 145 0.15 3.64 -16.96
N ASN A 146 0.87 3.91 -18.04
CA ASN A 146 1.55 2.90 -18.85
C ASN A 146 0.63 1.74 -19.32
N GLY A 147 -0.67 2.01 -19.51
CA GLY A 147 -1.66 1.01 -19.91
C GLY A 147 -2.30 0.24 -18.75
N HIS A 148 -1.89 0.51 -17.50
CA HIS A 148 -2.43 -0.11 -16.30
C HIS A 148 -3.38 0.82 -15.55
N LYS A 149 -4.41 0.25 -14.92
CA LYS A 149 -5.36 1.03 -14.10
C LYS A 149 -4.83 1.28 -12.70
N GLY A 150 -5.23 2.41 -12.14
CA GLY A 150 -4.82 2.82 -10.81
C GLY A 150 -5.75 3.83 -10.17
N VAL A 151 -5.38 4.27 -8.97
CA VAL A 151 -6.09 5.29 -8.20
C VAL A 151 -5.10 6.29 -7.64
N VAL A 152 -5.39 7.57 -7.84
CA VAL A 152 -4.73 8.68 -7.15
C VAL A 152 -5.56 9.07 -5.93
N ILE A 153 -4.90 9.19 -4.80
CA ILE A 153 -5.48 9.64 -3.53
C ILE A 153 -4.77 10.93 -3.13
N PRO A 154 -5.46 12.09 -3.15
CA PRO A 154 -4.89 13.33 -2.67
C PRO A 154 -4.52 13.27 -1.18
N ALA A 155 -3.49 14.04 -0.81
CA ALA A 155 -3.21 14.32 0.59
C ALA A 155 -4.43 14.98 1.24
N HIS A 156 -4.75 14.57 2.46
CA HIS A 156 -5.95 15.02 3.17
C HIS A 156 -5.74 14.95 4.68
N MET A 157 -6.64 15.58 5.43
CA MET A 157 -6.65 15.44 6.88
C MET A 157 -7.40 14.16 7.24
N GLY A 158 -6.68 13.20 7.82
CA GLY A 158 -7.24 12.01 8.44
C GLY A 158 -7.35 12.17 9.95
N LYS A 159 -7.54 11.04 10.62
CA LYS A 159 -7.68 10.96 12.08
C LYS A 159 -6.87 9.77 12.59
N ASP A 160 -5.94 10.00 13.50
CA ASP A 160 -5.35 8.93 14.29
C ASP A 160 -6.32 8.55 15.41
N ARG A 161 -6.47 7.25 15.67
CA ARG A 161 -7.44 6.72 16.61
C ARG A 161 -6.81 5.66 17.49
N ILE A 162 -6.76 5.93 18.79
CA ILE A 162 -6.45 4.92 19.79
C ILE A 162 -7.76 4.26 20.21
N MET A 163 -7.86 2.96 19.97
CA MET A 163 -9.03 2.16 20.31
C MET A 163 -8.74 1.22 21.48
N LEU A 164 -9.69 1.12 22.42
CA LEU A 164 -9.70 0.14 23.51
C LEU A 164 -11.08 -0.54 23.52
N ASP A 165 -11.10 -1.87 23.42
CA ASP A 165 -12.33 -2.68 23.36
C ASP A 165 -13.35 -2.19 22.29
N GLY A 166 -12.85 -1.81 21.12
CA GLY A 166 -13.67 -1.33 20.01
C GLY A 166 -14.19 0.10 20.17
N LYS A 167 -13.85 0.80 21.26
CA LYS A 167 -14.21 2.21 21.48
C LYS A 167 -13.01 3.12 21.20
N VAL A 168 -13.27 4.22 20.51
CA VAL A 168 -12.29 5.30 20.32
C VAL A 168 -12.13 6.03 21.66
N ILE A 169 -10.95 5.91 22.28
CA ILE A 169 -10.62 6.60 23.54
C ILE A 169 -9.78 7.86 23.31
N HIS A 170 -9.15 7.97 22.15
CA HIS A 170 -8.45 9.16 21.70
C HIS A 170 -8.58 9.30 20.17
N GLU A 171 -8.80 10.52 19.71
CA GLU A 171 -8.86 10.86 18.29
C GLU A 171 -8.18 12.21 18.08
N GLU A 172 -7.20 12.27 17.17
CA GLU A 172 -6.57 13.52 16.78
C GLU A 172 -6.42 13.64 15.25
N PRO A 173 -6.50 14.86 14.69
CA PRO A 173 -6.28 15.05 13.27
C PRO A 173 -4.83 14.75 12.88
N ILE A 174 -4.62 14.01 11.80
CA ILE A 174 -3.30 13.77 11.22
C ILE A 174 -3.29 14.09 9.74
N GLN A 175 -2.16 14.58 9.23
CA GLN A 175 -1.99 14.77 7.80
C GLN A 175 -1.70 13.42 7.16
N MET A 176 -2.62 12.96 6.31
CA MET A 176 -2.38 11.78 5.47
C MET A 176 -1.58 12.19 4.23
N PRO A 177 -0.58 11.40 3.80
CA PRO A 177 0.17 11.67 2.59
C PRO A 177 -0.70 11.48 1.33
N ALA A 178 -0.22 12.00 0.20
CA ALA A 178 -0.79 11.62 -1.09
C ALA A 178 -0.32 10.21 -1.45
N ALA A 179 -1.10 9.50 -2.26
CA ALA A 179 -0.73 8.17 -2.73
C ALA A 179 -1.18 7.92 -4.17
N VAL A 180 -0.45 7.03 -4.85
CA VAL A 180 -0.80 6.45 -6.15
C VAL A 180 -0.78 4.93 -6.01
N MET A 181 -1.90 4.31 -6.33
CA MET A 181 -2.04 2.85 -6.46
C MET A 181 -2.04 2.49 -7.94
N LEU A 182 -1.28 1.47 -8.34
CA LEU A 182 -1.33 0.88 -9.69
C LEU A 182 -1.54 -0.63 -9.59
N PHE A 183 -2.30 -1.17 -10.53
CA PHE A 183 -2.67 -2.59 -10.58
C PHE A 183 -2.24 -3.16 -11.93
N ASN A 184 -1.38 -4.18 -11.91
CA ASN A 184 -0.94 -4.92 -13.09
C ASN A 184 -1.47 -6.36 -13.02
N ALA A 185 -2.53 -6.65 -13.78
CA ALA A 185 -3.21 -7.95 -13.81
C ALA A 185 -2.44 -9.04 -14.53
N ASP A 186 -1.58 -8.66 -15.49
CA ASP A 186 -0.76 -9.62 -16.21
C ASP A 186 0.31 -10.21 -15.30
N GLU A 187 0.92 -9.36 -14.48
CA GLU A 187 2.02 -9.75 -13.57
C GLU A 187 1.54 -10.11 -12.17
N LYS A 188 0.26 -9.88 -11.85
CA LYS A 188 -0.32 -10.03 -10.50
C LYS A 188 0.39 -9.14 -9.47
N ILE A 189 0.77 -7.94 -9.89
CA ILE A 189 1.50 -6.98 -9.06
C ILE A 189 0.62 -5.77 -8.79
N GLN A 190 0.74 -5.22 -7.59
CA GLN A 190 0.20 -3.91 -7.26
C GLN A 190 1.29 -3.02 -6.67
N TYR A 191 1.27 -1.75 -7.06
CA TYR A 191 2.16 -0.74 -6.54
C TYR A 191 1.40 0.22 -5.63
N TYR A 192 2.04 0.63 -4.53
CA TYR A 192 1.57 1.70 -3.67
C TYR A 192 2.72 2.69 -3.45
N ILE A 193 2.57 3.87 -4.03
CA ILE A 193 3.58 4.94 -4.02
C ILE A 193 3.04 6.07 -3.15
N THR A 194 3.74 6.43 -2.08
CA THR A 194 3.23 7.39 -1.09
C THR A 194 4.33 8.31 -0.54
N ALA A 195 3.98 9.60 -0.37
CA ALA A 195 4.82 10.61 0.25
C ALA A 195 4.02 11.88 0.59
N HIS A 196 4.57 12.77 1.42
CA HIS A 196 4.08 14.16 1.56
C HIS A 196 4.49 15.03 0.36
N ARG A 197 4.03 14.64 -0.83
CA ARG A 197 4.30 15.26 -2.12
C ARG A 197 2.98 15.47 -2.88
N SER A 198 3.03 16.21 -3.99
CA SER A 198 1.84 16.39 -4.83
C SER A 198 1.47 15.08 -5.53
N THR A 199 0.18 14.89 -5.83
CA THR A 199 -0.27 13.74 -6.61
C THR A 199 0.37 13.71 -8.01
N ASP A 200 0.61 14.88 -8.60
CA ASP A 200 1.24 14.99 -9.91
C ASP A 200 2.67 14.47 -9.90
N GLU A 201 3.45 14.80 -8.87
CA GLU A 201 4.81 14.26 -8.69
C GLU A 201 4.78 12.74 -8.51
N LEU A 202 3.89 12.21 -7.67
CA LEU A 202 3.77 10.77 -7.47
C LEU A 202 3.35 10.04 -8.75
N VAL A 203 2.48 10.64 -9.57
CA VAL A 203 2.10 10.11 -10.89
C VAL A 203 3.29 10.09 -11.85
N GLN A 204 4.18 11.09 -11.84
CA GLN A 204 5.39 11.07 -12.67
C GLN A 204 6.38 9.99 -12.24
N ILE A 205 6.55 9.80 -10.93
CA ILE A 205 7.36 8.70 -10.39
C ILE A 205 6.77 7.37 -10.84
N ALA A 206 5.46 7.17 -10.69
CA ALA A 206 4.76 5.96 -11.08
C ALA A 206 4.91 5.64 -12.58
N LYS A 207 4.80 6.65 -13.45
CA LYS A 207 5.02 6.51 -14.91
C LYS A 207 6.42 6.06 -15.29
N SER A 208 7.41 6.27 -14.42
CA SER A 208 8.80 5.93 -14.68
C SER A 208 9.21 4.53 -14.25
N ILE A 209 8.30 3.78 -13.62
CA ILE A 209 8.52 2.38 -13.26
C ILE A 209 8.31 1.54 -14.53
N PRO A 210 9.32 0.74 -14.95
CA PRO A 210 9.29 -0.01 -16.21
C PRO A 210 8.33 -1.20 -16.24
#